data_AF-A0A1H7JY97-F1
#
_entry.id   AF-A0A1H7JY97-F1
#
_cell.length_a   1.000
_cell.length_b   1.000
_cell.length_c   1.000
_cell.angle_alpha   90.00
_cell.angle_beta   90.00
_cell.angle_gamma   90.00
#
_symmetry.space_group_name_H-M   'P 1'
#
loop_
_entity.id
_entity.type
_entity.pdbx_description
1 polymer ?
#
loop_
_entity_poly.entity_id
_entity_poly.type
_entity_poly.pdbx_seq_one_letter_code
_entity_poly.pdbx_strand_id
1 'polypeptide(L)'
;MELGNDIQFGDLEQVLKDHALQLNEAIEEGNFKRAMQIIHELNLTRDQGLYHEVGKLTRGLHNAIVNFQIDNEGNEGAEGSQISDATDRLSYVVAMTEKAANRTMDLVEVCSPLAGGLVDEARQLRGEWGKLIRREVGPAEFRDLYKRIDAFLEKAEGDASQLSGNLNEILLAQDFQDLTGQVIKRVTGLVKDVEGSLVKLMVMASQVDRYTGLVHDASHILEEKKSSSKGEGPQIHADKREDVVSGQDDVDDLLSSLGF
;
A
#
# COMPACT_ATOMS: atom_id res chain seq x y z
N MET A 1 29.00 -0.95 -38.32
CA MET A 1 29.88 -0.02 -37.57
C MET A 1 29.42 1.38 -37.94
N GLU A 2 28.36 1.85 -37.29
CA GLU A 2 27.92 3.24 -37.41
C GLU A 2 28.07 3.85 -36.03
N LEU A 3 28.93 4.86 -35.96
CA LEU A 3 29.30 5.57 -34.75
C LEU A 3 28.10 6.40 -34.28
N GLY A 4 27.39 5.88 -33.28
CA GLY A 4 26.51 6.69 -32.46
C GLY A 4 27.37 7.69 -31.69
N ASN A 5 27.48 8.91 -32.21
CA ASN A 5 28.11 10.00 -31.48
C ASN A 5 27.10 10.45 -30.41
N ASP A 6 27.16 9.80 -29.25
CA ASP A 6 26.44 10.21 -28.05
C ASP A 6 26.97 11.59 -27.63
N ILE A 7 26.30 12.65 -28.07
CA ILE A 7 26.51 13.99 -27.55
C ILE A 7 26.02 13.96 -26.10
N GLN A 8 26.95 13.77 -25.16
CA GLN A 8 26.68 13.87 -23.73
C GLN A 8 26.41 15.33 -23.38
N PHE A 9 25.56 15.60 -22.38
CA PHE A 9 25.20 16.95 -21.92
C PHE A 9 26.39 17.89 -21.66
N GLY A 10 27.53 17.35 -21.24
CA GLY A 10 28.76 18.13 -21.07
C GLY A 10 29.24 18.78 -22.37
N ASP A 11 28.94 18.16 -23.52
CA ASP A 11 29.33 18.62 -24.84
C ASP A 11 28.51 19.85 -25.28
N LEU A 12 27.20 19.91 -24.95
CA LEU A 12 26.37 21.08 -25.28
C LEU A 12 26.74 22.32 -24.45
N GLU A 13 26.95 22.17 -23.14
CA GLU A 13 27.36 23.30 -22.29
C GLU A 13 28.75 23.83 -22.67
N GLN A 14 29.65 22.94 -23.09
CA GLN A 14 30.96 23.28 -23.62
C GLN A 14 30.84 24.03 -24.96
N VAL A 15 30.04 23.49 -25.89
CA VAL A 15 29.76 24.11 -27.20
C VAL A 15 29.11 25.48 -27.03
N LEU A 16 28.19 25.65 -26.08
CA LEU A 16 27.54 26.93 -25.79
C LEU A 16 28.56 27.98 -25.29
N LYS A 17 29.49 27.58 -24.40
CA LYS A 17 30.56 28.45 -23.90
C LYS A 17 31.53 28.84 -25.00
N ASP A 18 31.98 27.89 -25.80
CA ASP A 18 32.94 28.13 -26.88
C ASP A 18 32.33 29.04 -27.97
N HIS A 19 31.07 28.82 -28.35
CA HIS A 19 30.38 29.67 -29.32
C HIS A 19 30.03 31.05 -28.74
N ALA A 20 29.78 31.19 -27.43
CA ALA A 20 29.59 32.48 -26.79
C ALA A 20 30.87 33.34 -26.81
N LEU A 21 32.04 32.72 -26.59
CA LEU A 21 33.34 33.40 -26.69
C LEU A 21 33.63 33.86 -28.12
N GLN A 22 33.42 32.97 -29.10
CA GLN A 22 33.61 33.30 -30.52
C GLN A 22 32.62 34.35 -31.02
N LEU A 23 31.38 34.33 -30.50
CA LEU A 23 30.37 35.35 -30.82
C LEU A 23 30.80 36.72 -30.29
N ASN A 24 31.32 36.77 -29.06
CA ASN A 24 31.79 38.01 -28.46
C ASN A 24 32.97 38.60 -29.23
N GLU A 25 33.96 37.77 -29.58
CA GLU A 25 35.11 38.17 -30.41
C GLU A 25 34.67 38.69 -31.79
N ALA A 26 33.75 37.98 -32.46
CA ALA A 26 33.23 38.41 -33.77
C ALA A 26 32.45 39.73 -33.71
N ILE A 27 31.79 40.04 -32.59
CA ILE A 27 31.10 41.31 -32.36
C ILE A 27 32.10 42.43 -32.08
N GLU A 28 33.13 42.17 -31.26
CA GLU A 28 34.20 43.14 -30.95
C GLU A 28 35.00 43.54 -32.19
N GLU A 29 35.21 42.62 -33.13
CA GLU A 29 35.85 42.88 -34.43
C GLU A 29 34.92 43.54 -35.47
N GLY A 30 33.64 43.74 -35.16
CA GLY A 30 32.64 44.29 -36.07
C GLY A 30 32.21 43.35 -37.21
N ASN A 31 32.55 42.06 -37.11
CA ASN A 31 32.26 41.04 -38.12
C ASN A 31 30.87 40.41 -37.90
N PHE A 32 29.82 41.19 -38.17
CA PHE A 32 28.43 40.77 -38.00
C PHE A 32 28.04 39.53 -38.84
N LYS A 33 28.72 39.31 -39.97
CA LYS A 33 28.49 38.12 -40.80
C LYS A 33 28.93 36.85 -40.05
N ARG A 34 30.08 36.89 -39.38
CA ARG A 34 30.57 35.77 -38.57
C ARG A 34 29.70 35.58 -37.33
N ALA A 35 29.28 36.66 -36.66
CA ALA A 35 28.37 36.60 -35.52
C ALA A 35 27.03 35.91 -35.88
N MET A 36 26.44 36.25 -37.05
CA MET A 36 25.19 35.63 -37.50
C MET A 36 25.34 34.14 -37.85
N GLN A 37 26.51 33.73 -38.38
CA GLN A 37 26.81 32.31 -38.61
C GLN A 37 26.89 31.54 -37.29
N ILE A 38 27.56 32.09 -36.27
CA ILE A 38 27.69 31.47 -34.95
C ILE A 38 26.31 31.32 -34.28
N ILE A 39 25.43 32.33 -34.40
CA ILE A 39 24.04 32.25 -33.91
C ILE A 39 23.25 31.16 -34.64
N HIS A 40 23.47 31.00 -35.95
CA HIS A 40 22.81 29.95 -36.73
C HIS A 40 23.31 28.55 -36.32
N GLU A 41 24.62 28.37 -36.13
CA GLU A 41 25.23 27.12 -35.64
C GLU A 41 24.74 26.76 -34.23
N LEU A 42 24.60 27.75 -33.34
CA LEU A 42 24.00 27.59 -32.01
C LEU A 42 22.53 27.13 -32.08
N ASN A 43 21.72 27.74 -32.95
CA ASN A 43 20.32 27.33 -33.14
C ASN A 43 20.24 25.89 -33.69
N LEU A 44 21.07 25.55 -34.67
CA LEU A 44 21.09 24.20 -35.26
C LEU A 44 21.47 23.15 -34.21
N THR A 45 22.47 23.45 -33.37
CA THR A 45 22.91 22.57 -32.28
C THR A 45 21.81 22.40 -31.22
N ARG A 46 21.15 23.50 -30.83
CA ARG A 46 20.00 23.45 -29.91
C ARG A 46 18.87 22.58 -30.47
N ASP A 47 18.50 22.80 -31.72
CA ASP A 47 17.39 22.09 -32.37
C ASP A 47 17.71 20.59 -32.46
N GLN A 48 18.94 20.22 -32.84
CA GLN A 48 19.40 18.81 -32.84
C GLN A 48 19.35 18.17 -31.46
N GLY A 49 19.81 18.88 -30.41
CA GLY A 49 19.71 18.41 -29.04
C GLY A 49 18.27 18.20 -28.58
N LEU A 50 17.37 19.12 -28.95
CA LEU A 50 15.94 19.02 -28.65
C LEU A 50 15.29 17.82 -29.36
N TYR A 51 15.57 17.58 -30.64
CA TYR A 51 15.07 16.39 -31.34
C TYR A 51 15.56 15.08 -30.72
N HIS A 52 16.80 15.05 -30.24
CA HIS A 52 17.37 13.88 -29.56
C HIS A 52 16.67 13.61 -28.23
N GLU A 53 16.47 14.63 -27.40
CA GLU A 53 15.78 14.48 -26.11
C GLU A 53 14.29 14.16 -26.27
N VAL A 54 13.60 14.77 -27.23
CA VAL A 54 12.22 14.38 -27.59
C VAL A 54 12.17 12.94 -28.09
N GLY A 55 13.17 12.50 -28.87
CA GLY A 55 13.32 11.12 -29.31
C GLY A 55 13.53 10.15 -28.15
N LYS A 56 14.38 10.50 -27.17
CA LYS A 56 14.58 9.73 -25.93
C LYS A 56 13.30 9.67 -25.09
N LEU A 57 12.59 10.79 -24.94
CA LEU A 57 11.34 10.85 -24.19
C LEU A 57 10.25 9.99 -24.85
N THR A 58 10.13 10.07 -26.18
CA THR A 58 9.15 9.26 -26.94
C THR A 58 9.49 7.78 -26.86
N ARG A 59 10.77 7.39 -26.97
CA ARG A 59 11.21 6.00 -26.78
C ARG A 59 11.08 5.53 -25.34
N GLY A 60 11.36 6.39 -24.37
CA GLY A 60 11.19 6.10 -22.95
C GLY A 60 9.72 5.87 -22.60
N LEU A 61 8.83 6.71 -23.11
CA LEU A 61 7.38 6.56 -23.01
C LEU A 61 6.91 5.28 -23.71
N HIS A 62 7.35 5.04 -24.95
CA HIS A 62 7.02 3.83 -25.68
C HIS A 62 7.49 2.57 -24.95
N ASN A 63 8.72 2.54 -24.44
CA ASN A 63 9.25 1.42 -23.67
C ASN A 63 8.50 1.23 -22.35
N ALA A 64 8.08 2.31 -21.68
CA ALA A 64 7.24 2.22 -20.48
C ALA A 64 5.85 1.63 -20.81
N ILE A 65 5.24 2.04 -21.92
CA ILE A 65 3.96 1.49 -22.40
C ILE A 65 4.10 0.03 -22.83
N VAL A 66 5.17 -0.32 -23.55
CA VAL A 66 5.41 -1.68 -24.04
C VAL A 66 5.78 -2.63 -22.91
N ASN A 67 6.64 -2.25 -21.96
CA ASN A 67 6.89 -3.08 -20.79
C ASN A 67 5.62 -3.31 -19.97
N PHE A 68 4.76 -2.29 -19.87
CA PHE A 68 3.45 -2.42 -19.22
C PHE A 68 2.50 -3.38 -19.97
N GLN A 69 2.64 -3.51 -21.30
CA GLN A 69 1.87 -4.46 -22.12
C GLN A 69 2.50 -5.86 -22.18
N ILE A 70 3.83 -6.01 -22.17
CA ILE A 70 4.50 -7.32 -22.22
C ILE A 70 4.35 -8.05 -20.89
N ASP A 71 4.40 -7.35 -19.76
CA ASP A 71 4.04 -7.95 -18.46
C ASP A 71 2.53 -8.25 -18.33
N ASN A 72 1.71 -7.90 -19.34
CA ASN A 72 0.30 -8.28 -19.46
C ASN A 72 0.11 -9.64 -20.17
N GLU A 73 1.04 -10.03 -21.05
CA GLU A 73 0.92 -11.24 -21.90
C GLU A 73 1.39 -12.53 -21.19
N GLY A 74 2.06 -12.43 -20.03
CA GLY A 74 2.47 -13.58 -19.23
C GLY A 74 1.32 -14.33 -18.54
N ASN A 75 0.09 -13.83 -18.63
CA ASN A 75 -1.11 -14.46 -18.08
C ASN A 75 -2.16 -14.53 -19.20
N GLU A 76 -2.14 -15.61 -19.97
CA GLU A 76 -3.03 -15.87 -21.11
C GLU A 76 -4.50 -15.61 -20.72
N GLY A 77 -5.08 -14.52 -21.24
CA GLY A 77 -6.55 -14.38 -21.35
C GLY A 77 -7.23 -13.12 -20.81
N ALA A 78 -6.54 -12.12 -20.25
CA ALA A 78 -7.20 -10.90 -19.77
C ALA A 78 -6.80 -9.68 -20.61
N GLU A 79 -7.72 -9.20 -21.46
CA GLU A 79 -7.62 -7.95 -22.25
C GLU A 79 -7.63 -6.66 -21.39
N GLY A 80 -7.21 -6.72 -20.11
CA GLY A 80 -7.25 -5.61 -19.15
C GLY A 80 -5.88 -4.97 -18.94
N SER A 81 -5.83 -3.70 -18.49
CA SER A 81 -4.58 -3.07 -18.05
C SER A 81 -4.13 -3.65 -16.69
N GLN A 82 -2.83 -3.64 -16.38
CA GLN A 82 -2.34 -4.16 -15.08
C GLN A 82 -2.91 -3.41 -13.86
N ILE A 83 -3.35 -2.16 -14.06
CA ILE A 83 -4.03 -1.36 -13.03
C ILE A 83 -5.44 -1.92 -12.76
N SER A 84 -6.14 -2.39 -13.80
CA SER A 84 -7.41 -3.11 -13.66
C SER A 84 -7.18 -4.44 -12.94
N ASP A 85 -6.17 -5.22 -13.35
CA ASP A 85 -5.80 -6.48 -12.69
C ASP A 85 -5.42 -6.28 -11.20
N ALA A 86 -4.69 -5.22 -10.86
CA ALA A 86 -4.39 -4.88 -9.48
C ALA A 86 -5.62 -4.50 -8.66
N THR A 87 -6.58 -3.80 -9.28
CA THR A 87 -7.85 -3.43 -8.63
C THR A 87 -8.70 -4.67 -8.36
N ASP A 88 -8.78 -5.60 -9.32
CA ASP A 88 -9.49 -6.88 -9.16
C ASP A 88 -8.83 -7.75 -8.08
N ARG A 89 -7.50 -7.79 -8.07
CA ARG A 89 -6.71 -8.46 -7.03
C ARG A 89 -6.94 -7.88 -5.64
N LEU A 90 -6.94 -6.56 -5.48
CA LEU A 90 -7.25 -5.93 -4.19
C LEU A 90 -8.70 -6.19 -3.78
N SER A 91 -9.65 -6.16 -4.72
CA SER A 91 -11.06 -6.48 -4.46
C SER A 91 -11.23 -7.92 -3.98
N TYR A 92 -10.48 -8.86 -4.58
CA TYR A 92 -10.42 -10.25 -4.13
C TYR A 92 -9.88 -10.37 -2.70
N VAL A 93 -8.81 -9.63 -2.37
CA VAL A 93 -8.27 -9.59 -1.00
C VAL A 93 -9.32 -9.10 -0.01
N VAL A 94 -9.99 -7.98 -0.32
CA VAL A 94 -11.06 -7.42 0.53
C VAL A 94 -12.16 -8.45 0.76
N ALA A 95 -12.69 -9.05 -0.31
CA ALA A 95 -13.74 -10.05 -0.21
C ALA A 95 -13.33 -11.27 0.62
N MET A 96 -12.09 -11.75 0.46
CA MET A 96 -11.58 -12.87 1.26
C MET A 96 -11.38 -12.50 2.73
N THR A 97 -10.89 -11.29 3.02
CA THR A 97 -10.74 -10.81 4.40
C THR A 97 -12.08 -10.61 5.09
N GLU A 98 -13.07 -10.07 4.39
CA GLU A 98 -14.43 -9.91 4.90
C GLU A 98 -15.07 -11.26 5.19
N LYS A 99 -14.94 -12.23 4.26
CA LYS A 99 -15.45 -13.59 4.46
C LYS A 99 -14.81 -14.28 5.67
N ALA A 100 -13.50 -14.15 5.84
CA ALA A 100 -12.79 -14.72 6.99
C ALA A 100 -13.22 -14.06 8.32
N ALA A 101 -13.38 -12.74 8.32
CA ALA A 101 -13.85 -11.99 9.49
C ALA A 101 -15.27 -12.39 9.88
N ASN A 102 -16.21 -12.41 8.93
CA ASN A 102 -17.59 -12.82 9.16
C ASN A 102 -17.66 -14.26 9.67
N ARG A 103 -16.92 -15.19 9.04
CA ARG A 103 -16.88 -16.59 9.50
C ARG A 103 -16.33 -16.72 10.91
N THR A 104 -15.30 -15.95 11.25
CA THR A 104 -14.74 -15.92 12.60
C THR A 104 -15.77 -15.41 13.61
N MET A 105 -16.47 -14.32 13.30
CA MET A 105 -17.52 -13.76 14.16
C MET A 105 -18.66 -14.77 14.39
N ASP A 106 -19.17 -15.40 13.34
CA ASP A 106 -20.23 -16.42 13.44
C ASP A 106 -19.84 -17.56 14.40
N LEU A 107 -18.60 -18.06 14.28
CA LEU A 107 -18.12 -19.15 15.12
C LEU A 107 -17.90 -18.71 16.57
N VAL A 108 -17.43 -17.47 16.79
CA VAL A 108 -17.30 -16.88 18.13
C VAL A 108 -18.68 -16.70 18.78
N GLU A 109 -19.69 -16.29 18.04
CA GLU A 109 -21.08 -16.17 18.53
C GLU A 109 -21.64 -17.52 18.98
N VAL A 110 -21.25 -18.62 18.34
CA VAL A 110 -21.61 -19.98 18.78
C VAL A 110 -20.79 -20.42 20.00
N CYS A 111 -19.50 -20.10 20.05
CA CYS A 111 -18.60 -20.48 21.14
C CYS A 111 -18.95 -19.79 22.47
N SER A 112 -19.34 -18.53 22.42
CA SER A 112 -19.59 -17.70 23.61
C SER A 112 -20.67 -18.29 24.55
N PRO A 113 -21.89 -18.67 24.09
CA PRO A 113 -22.89 -19.27 24.95
C PRO A 113 -22.51 -20.67 25.45
N LEU A 114 -21.73 -21.46 24.69
CA LEU A 114 -21.23 -22.77 25.16
C LEU A 114 -20.30 -22.58 26.37
N ALA A 115 -19.32 -21.68 26.24
CA ALA A 115 -18.41 -21.36 27.33
C ALA A 115 -19.13 -20.73 28.53
N GLY A 116 -20.07 -19.81 28.29
CA GLY A 116 -20.88 -19.19 29.33
C GLY A 116 -21.73 -20.20 30.10
N GLY A 117 -22.43 -21.09 29.38
CA GLY A 117 -23.24 -22.14 29.97
C GLY A 117 -22.43 -23.09 30.85
N LEU A 118 -21.24 -23.49 30.41
CA LEU A 118 -20.32 -24.31 31.20
C LEU A 118 -19.91 -23.62 32.51
N VAL A 119 -19.57 -22.33 32.45
CA VAL A 119 -19.16 -21.55 33.63
C VAL A 119 -20.30 -21.41 34.63
N ASP A 120 -21.51 -21.10 34.15
CA ASP A 120 -22.67 -20.91 35.01
C ASP A 120 -23.09 -22.21 35.71
N GLU A 121 -23.12 -23.32 34.97
CA GLU A 121 -23.48 -24.62 35.52
C GLU A 121 -22.42 -25.14 36.51
N ALA A 122 -21.13 -24.96 36.18
CA ALA A 122 -20.03 -25.27 37.09
C ALA A 122 -20.08 -24.45 38.39
N ARG A 123 -20.45 -23.15 38.31
CA ARG A 123 -20.61 -22.30 39.50
C ARG A 123 -21.75 -22.78 40.40
N GLN A 124 -22.89 -23.16 39.81
CA GLN A 124 -24.03 -23.69 40.57
C GLN A 124 -23.65 -25.00 41.27
N LEU A 125 -23.06 -25.95 40.53
CA LEU A 125 -22.61 -27.23 41.08
C LEU A 125 -21.56 -27.05 42.18
N ARG A 126 -20.63 -26.11 42.02
CA ARG A 126 -19.64 -25.80 43.07
C ARG A 126 -20.30 -25.30 44.36
N GLY A 127 -21.37 -24.51 44.25
CA GLY A 127 -22.14 -24.06 45.41
C GLY A 127 -22.82 -25.21 46.16
N GLU A 128 -23.47 -26.11 45.41
CA GLU A 128 -24.14 -27.29 45.97
C GLU A 128 -23.16 -28.31 46.55
N TRP A 129 -22.04 -28.54 45.85
CA TRP A 129 -20.92 -29.32 46.34
C TRP A 129 -20.36 -28.77 47.66
N GLY A 130 -20.28 -27.45 47.79
CA GLY A 130 -19.88 -26.80 49.04
C GLY A 130 -20.84 -27.08 50.20
N LYS A 131 -22.16 -27.07 49.96
CA LYS A 131 -23.17 -27.47 50.97
C LYS A 131 -22.99 -28.93 51.37
N LEU A 132 -22.72 -29.81 50.41
CA LEU A 132 -22.48 -31.23 50.66
C LEU A 132 -21.28 -31.45 51.59
N ILE A 133 -20.16 -30.77 51.32
CA ILE A 133 -18.94 -30.84 52.15
C ILE A 133 -19.24 -30.39 53.60
N ARG A 134 -20.07 -29.36 53.77
CA ARG A 134 -20.51 -28.88 55.10
C ARG A 134 -21.56 -29.77 55.78
N ARG A 135 -21.98 -30.86 55.12
CA ARG A 135 -23.03 -31.78 55.60
C ARG A 135 -24.40 -31.12 55.76
N GLU A 136 -24.67 -30.09 54.96
CA GLU A 136 -25.93 -29.33 54.96
C GLU A 136 -26.96 -29.89 53.97
N VAL A 137 -26.75 -31.11 53.46
CA VAL A 137 -27.51 -31.69 52.33
C VAL A 137 -28.23 -32.96 52.77
N GLY A 138 -29.53 -33.02 52.53
CA GLY A 138 -30.36 -34.20 52.83
C GLY A 138 -30.21 -35.34 51.82
N PRO A 139 -30.70 -36.56 52.11
CA PRO A 139 -30.61 -37.70 51.19
C PRO A 139 -31.32 -37.50 49.83
N ALA A 140 -32.36 -36.66 49.78
CA ALA A 140 -33.04 -36.31 48.54
C ALA A 140 -32.18 -35.35 47.68
N GLU A 141 -31.73 -34.25 48.28
CA GLU A 141 -30.87 -33.25 47.62
C GLU A 141 -29.55 -33.86 47.14
N PHE A 142 -28.97 -34.82 47.88
CA PHE A 142 -27.77 -35.54 47.44
C PHE A 142 -28.01 -36.34 46.15
N ARG A 143 -29.15 -37.02 46.03
CA ARG A 143 -29.50 -37.78 44.83
C ARG A 143 -29.72 -36.86 43.63
N ASP A 144 -30.29 -35.67 43.85
CA ASP A 144 -30.47 -34.67 42.80
C ASP A 144 -29.14 -34.07 42.36
N LEU A 145 -28.25 -33.73 43.30
CA LEU A 145 -26.89 -33.28 43.01
C LEU A 145 -26.10 -34.32 42.22
N TYR A 146 -26.18 -35.60 42.61
CA TYR A 146 -25.51 -36.69 41.89
C TYR A 146 -25.94 -36.76 40.42
N LYS A 147 -27.25 -36.70 40.15
CA LYS A 147 -27.79 -36.69 38.77
C LYS A 147 -27.37 -35.45 37.99
N ARG A 148 -27.33 -34.29 38.65
CA ARG A 148 -26.89 -33.04 37.99
C ARG A 148 -25.41 -33.04 37.64
N ILE A 149 -24.57 -33.62 38.49
CA ILE A 149 -23.13 -33.78 38.19
C ILE A 149 -22.96 -34.68 36.97
N ASP A 150 -23.67 -35.81 36.90
CA ASP A 150 -23.62 -36.73 35.77
C ASP A 150 -24.03 -36.04 34.45
N ALA A 151 -25.18 -35.35 34.46
CA ALA A 151 -25.67 -34.58 33.31
C ALA A 151 -24.71 -33.44 32.90
N PHE A 152 -24.09 -32.76 33.87
CA PHE A 152 -23.12 -31.71 33.59
C PHE A 152 -21.84 -32.28 32.96
N LEU A 153 -21.34 -33.43 33.40
CA LEU A 153 -20.16 -34.06 32.81
C LEU A 153 -20.41 -34.45 31.36
N GLU A 154 -21.56 -35.06 31.06
CA GLU A 154 -21.97 -35.40 29.69
C GLU A 154 -22.08 -34.15 28.80
N LYS A 155 -22.74 -33.10 29.31
CA LYS A 155 -22.86 -31.82 28.61
C LYS A 155 -21.51 -31.14 28.41
N ALA A 156 -20.62 -31.18 29.40
CA ALA A 156 -19.30 -30.57 29.34
C ALA A 156 -18.40 -31.22 28.29
N GLU A 157 -18.46 -32.55 28.13
CA GLU A 157 -17.75 -33.24 27.05
C GLU A 157 -18.26 -32.80 25.66
N GLY A 158 -19.58 -32.70 25.50
CA GLY A 158 -20.20 -32.22 24.26
C GLY A 158 -19.86 -30.77 23.93
N ASP A 159 -20.08 -29.86 24.87
CA ASP A 159 -19.82 -28.42 24.71
C ASP A 159 -18.32 -28.17 24.44
N ALA A 160 -17.41 -28.87 25.14
CA ALA A 160 -15.97 -28.74 24.93
C ALA A 160 -15.52 -29.28 23.56
N SER A 161 -16.10 -30.40 23.10
CA SER A 161 -15.83 -30.94 21.76
C SER A 161 -16.27 -29.96 20.68
N GLN A 162 -17.46 -29.39 20.81
CA GLN A 162 -17.98 -28.40 19.87
C GLN A 162 -17.13 -27.11 19.89
N LEU A 163 -16.74 -26.64 21.07
CA LEU A 163 -15.85 -25.47 21.20
C LEU A 163 -14.51 -25.71 20.49
N SER A 164 -13.91 -26.89 20.68
CA SER A 164 -12.66 -27.27 20.01
C SER A 164 -12.82 -27.32 18.49
N GLY A 165 -13.92 -27.88 17.99
CA GLY A 165 -14.25 -27.91 16.56
C GLY A 165 -14.38 -26.51 15.97
N ASN A 166 -15.15 -25.63 16.62
CA ASN A 166 -15.32 -24.25 16.19
C ASN A 166 -14.00 -23.46 16.20
N LEU A 167 -13.16 -23.63 17.23
CA LEU A 167 -11.84 -22.99 17.29
C LEU A 167 -10.92 -23.46 16.14
N ASN A 168 -11.00 -24.74 15.76
CA ASN A 168 -10.26 -25.26 14.62
C ASN A 168 -10.78 -24.70 13.29
N GLU A 169 -12.10 -24.55 13.15
CA GLU A 169 -12.70 -23.89 11.99
C GLU A 169 -12.31 -22.40 11.90
N ILE A 170 -12.19 -21.69 13.03
CA ILE A 170 -11.69 -20.31 13.06
C ILE A 170 -10.25 -20.27 12.53
N LEU A 171 -9.38 -21.17 13.00
CA LEU A 171 -8.00 -21.24 12.52
C LEU A 171 -7.95 -21.50 11.00
N LEU A 172 -8.76 -22.44 10.50
CA LEU A 172 -8.83 -22.73 9.07
C LEU A 172 -9.39 -21.54 8.26
N ALA A 173 -10.39 -20.83 8.79
CA ALA A 173 -10.94 -19.64 8.17
C ALA A 173 -9.92 -18.48 8.08
N GLN A 174 -8.85 -18.52 8.88
CA GLN A 174 -7.79 -17.52 8.89
C GLN A 174 -6.60 -17.88 7.98
N ASP A 175 -6.52 -19.11 7.49
CA ASP A 175 -5.41 -19.62 6.67
C ASP A 175 -5.30 -18.97 5.26
N PHE A 176 -6.24 -18.08 4.91
CA PHE A 176 -6.17 -17.28 3.67
C PHE A 176 -5.12 -16.15 3.71
N GLN A 177 -4.50 -15.92 4.87
CA GLN A 177 -3.54 -14.82 5.08
C GLN A 177 -2.29 -14.91 4.17
N ASP A 178 -1.86 -16.13 3.80
CA ASP A 178 -0.74 -16.28 2.87
C ASP A 178 -1.11 -15.83 1.46
N LEU A 179 -2.31 -16.17 0.99
CA LEU A 179 -2.77 -15.80 -0.33
C LEU A 179 -3.02 -14.29 -0.44
N THR A 180 -3.66 -13.69 0.57
CA THR A 180 -3.88 -12.23 0.58
C THR A 180 -2.56 -11.46 0.69
N GLY A 181 -1.61 -11.94 1.49
CA GLY A 181 -0.27 -11.37 1.60
C GLY A 181 0.52 -11.41 0.29
N GLN A 182 0.44 -12.53 -0.44
CA GLN A 182 1.06 -12.64 -1.77
C GLN A 182 0.44 -11.68 -2.78
N VAL A 183 -0.88 -11.54 -2.78
CA VAL A 183 -1.59 -10.61 -3.67
C VAL A 183 -1.20 -9.16 -3.38
N ILE A 184 -1.20 -8.75 -2.10
CA ILE A 184 -0.77 -7.40 -1.69
C ILE A 184 0.68 -7.14 -2.14
N LYS A 185 1.61 -8.09 -1.93
CA LYS A 185 3.01 -7.92 -2.36
C LYS A 185 3.13 -7.69 -3.87
N ARG A 186 2.35 -8.41 -4.69
CA ARG A 186 2.35 -8.23 -6.15
C ARG A 186 1.81 -6.85 -6.54
N VAL A 187 0.70 -6.43 -5.93
CA VAL A 187 0.11 -5.10 -6.19
C VAL A 187 1.07 -3.98 -5.76
N THR A 188 1.73 -4.10 -4.61
CA THR A 188 2.74 -3.13 -4.17
C THR A 188 3.93 -3.05 -5.12
N GLY A 189 4.37 -4.19 -5.68
CA GLY A 189 5.39 -4.22 -6.72
C GLY A 189 4.96 -3.42 -7.95
N LEU A 190 3.75 -3.68 -8.45
CA LEU A 190 3.18 -2.96 -9.58
C LEU A 190 3.15 -1.44 -9.37
N VAL A 191 2.67 -1.00 -8.21
CA VAL A 191 2.61 0.44 -7.87
C VAL A 191 4.00 1.07 -7.90
N LYS A 192 5.01 0.37 -7.37
CA LYS A 192 6.40 0.84 -7.36
C LYS A 192 6.99 0.93 -8.78
N ASP A 193 6.63 0.01 -9.66
CA ASP A 193 7.09 0.03 -11.06
C ASP A 193 6.46 1.16 -11.86
N VAL A 194 5.17 1.45 -11.60
CA VAL A 194 4.47 2.62 -12.15
C VAL A 194 5.11 3.92 -11.64
N GLU A 195 5.37 4.02 -10.34
CA GLU A 195 6.04 5.18 -9.74
C GLU A 195 7.43 5.40 -10.37
N GLY A 196 8.23 4.34 -10.50
CA GLY A 196 9.56 4.42 -11.13
C GLY A 196 9.49 4.88 -12.59
N SER A 197 8.47 4.45 -13.33
CA SER A 197 8.25 4.86 -14.71
C SER A 197 7.84 6.34 -14.81
N LEU A 198 6.96 6.81 -13.93
CA LEU A 198 6.56 8.22 -13.87
C LEU A 198 7.73 9.14 -13.48
N VAL A 199 8.57 8.72 -12.53
CA VAL A 199 9.78 9.46 -12.15
C VAL A 199 10.76 9.55 -13.33
N LYS A 200 10.98 8.47 -14.07
CA LYS A 200 11.83 8.50 -15.28
C LYS A 200 11.29 9.47 -16.33
N LEU A 201 9.98 9.45 -16.58
CA LEU A 201 9.35 10.38 -17.51
C LEU A 201 9.48 11.84 -17.05
N MET A 202 9.33 12.12 -15.76
CA MET A 202 9.54 13.45 -15.18
C MET A 202 10.99 13.93 -15.36
N VAL A 203 11.97 13.05 -15.16
CA VAL A 203 13.39 13.38 -15.38
C VAL A 203 13.67 13.67 -16.85
N MET A 204 13.10 12.88 -17.77
CA MET A 204 13.23 13.12 -19.21
C MET A 204 12.55 14.43 -19.64
N ALA A 205 11.38 14.76 -19.08
CA ALA A 205 10.70 16.02 -19.36
C ALA A 205 11.51 17.23 -18.85
N SER A 206 12.07 17.13 -17.64
CA SER A 206 12.99 18.15 -17.10
C SER A 206 14.22 18.37 -17.98
N GLN A 207 14.73 17.31 -18.63
CA GLN A 207 15.83 17.44 -19.59
C GLN A 207 15.41 18.22 -20.84
N VAL A 208 14.22 17.97 -21.39
CA VAL A 208 13.67 18.72 -22.54
C VAL A 208 13.43 20.19 -22.18
N ASP A 209 12.92 20.49 -20.98
CA ASP A 209 12.74 21.86 -20.47
C ASP A 209 14.06 22.65 -20.41
N ARG A 210 15.16 21.98 -20.02
CA ARG A 210 16.50 22.60 -20.04
C ARG A 210 17.02 22.92 -21.45
N TYR A 211 16.65 22.14 -22.48
CA TYR A 211 17.02 22.41 -23.88
C TYR A 211 16.19 23.53 -24.52
N THR A 212 14.94 23.70 -24.08
CA THR A 212 14.03 24.75 -24.59
C THR A 212 14.22 26.09 -23.88
N GLY A 213 14.90 26.10 -22.73
CA GLY A 213 15.02 27.29 -21.88
C GLY A 213 13.71 27.64 -21.14
N LEU A 214 12.71 26.75 -21.21
CA LEU A 214 11.45 26.88 -20.48
C LEU A 214 11.64 26.29 -19.09
N VAL A 215 12.05 27.12 -18.12
CA VAL A 215 12.08 26.70 -16.72
C VAL A 215 10.64 26.64 -16.22
N HIS A 216 10.04 25.45 -16.20
CA HIS A 216 8.91 25.19 -15.31
C HIS A 216 9.46 24.85 -13.93
N ASP A 217 9.11 25.67 -12.94
CA ASP A 217 9.49 25.47 -11.55
C ASP A 217 8.74 24.23 -11.02
N ALA A 218 9.32 23.05 -11.19
CA ALA A 218 8.75 21.77 -10.76
C ALA A 218 8.60 21.66 -9.23
N SER A 219 9.08 22.66 -8.48
CA SER A 219 8.90 22.83 -7.05
C SER A 219 7.42 22.94 -6.65
N HIS A 220 6.56 23.52 -7.50
CA HIS A 220 5.16 23.78 -7.15
C HIS A 220 4.26 22.53 -7.15
N ILE A 221 4.65 21.45 -7.84
CA ILE A 221 3.85 20.19 -7.93
C ILE A 221 4.18 19.24 -6.76
N LEU A 222 5.38 19.34 -6.19
CA LEU A 222 5.81 18.51 -5.06
C LEU A 222 5.21 18.96 -3.72
N GLU A 223 4.84 20.25 -3.60
CA GLU A 223 4.22 20.79 -2.38
C GLU A 223 2.75 20.35 -2.20
N GLU A 224 1.98 20.22 -3.30
CA GLU A 224 0.56 19.80 -3.21
C GLU A 224 0.37 18.32 -2.87
N LYS A 225 1.38 17.45 -3.08
CA LYS A 225 1.29 16.02 -2.77
C LYS A 225 1.22 15.69 -1.28
N LYS A 226 1.59 16.62 -0.38
CA LYS A 226 1.53 16.37 1.07
C LYS A 226 0.12 16.42 1.66
N SER A 227 -0.86 17.02 0.98
CA SER A 227 -2.19 17.28 1.57
C SER A 227 -3.28 16.25 1.19
N SER A 228 -3.19 15.59 0.03
CA SER A 228 -4.35 14.87 -0.55
C SER A 228 -4.39 13.36 -0.35
N SER A 229 -3.36 12.72 0.23
CA SER A 229 -3.28 11.25 0.35
C SER A 229 -3.10 10.79 1.79
N LYS A 230 -3.97 11.24 2.70
CA LYS A 230 -4.18 10.55 3.98
C LYS A 230 -5.38 9.61 3.83
N GLY A 231 -5.13 8.39 3.38
CA GLY A 231 -6.03 7.28 3.66
C GLY A 231 -5.85 6.90 5.13
N GLU A 232 -6.91 6.99 5.92
CA GLU A 232 -6.91 6.59 7.33
C GLU A 232 -6.93 5.06 7.42
N GLY A 233 -5.77 4.44 7.22
CA GLY A 233 -5.53 3.03 7.54
C GLY A 233 -5.07 2.85 9.00
N PRO A 234 -4.97 1.61 9.50
CA PRO A 234 -4.40 1.33 10.81
C PRO A 234 -3.03 2.01 10.96
N GLN A 235 -2.84 2.82 12.00
CA GLN A 235 -1.64 3.64 12.15
C GLN A 235 -0.44 2.75 12.53
N ILE A 236 0.35 2.33 11.54
CA ILE A 236 1.49 1.42 11.71
C ILE A 236 2.68 2.07 12.47
N HIS A 237 2.68 3.40 12.59
CA HIS A 237 3.76 4.17 13.25
C HIS A 237 3.20 5.25 14.22
N ALA A 238 2.36 4.82 15.16
CA ALA A 238 1.83 5.66 16.23
C ALA A 238 2.92 6.28 17.12
N ASP A 239 4.08 5.63 17.21
CA ASP A 239 5.24 6.03 18.03
C ASP A 239 6.04 7.21 17.45
N LYS A 240 5.84 7.56 16.17
CA LYS A 240 6.68 8.53 15.45
C LYS A 240 5.95 9.78 14.97
N ARG A 241 4.64 9.88 15.20
CA ARG A 241 3.85 11.08 14.86
C ARG A 241 3.31 11.73 16.13
N GLU A 242 3.46 13.04 16.24
CA GLU A 242 2.86 13.86 17.32
C GLU A 242 1.33 13.91 17.26
N ASP A 243 0.73 13.50 16.14
CA ASP A 243 -0.70 13.61 15.81
C ASP A 243 -1.47 12.29 16.06
N VAL A 244 -0.94 11.41 16.93
CA VAL A 244 -1.55 10.10 17.23
C VAL A 244 -1.91 10.03 18.71
N VAL A 245 -3.21 10.09 18.95
CA VAL A 245 -3.87 9.90 20.24
C VAL A 245 -3.67 8.45 20.67
N SER A 246 -2.97 8.24 21.78
CA SER A 246 -2.60 6.89 22.24
C SER A 246 -3.26 6.47 23.55
N GLY A 247 -4.10 7.35 24.13
CA GLY A 247 -4.82 7.09 25.38
C GLY A 247 -6.19 7.76 25.44
N GLN A 248 -7.03 7.28 26.37
CA GLN A 248 -8.38 7.81 26.63
C GLN A 248 -8.34 9.27 27.12
N ASP A 249 -7.27 9.68 27.79
CA ASP A 249 -7.09 11.05 28.28
C ASP A 249 -6.92 12.06 27.13
N ASP A 250 -6.20 11.68 26.06
CA ASP A 250 -6.03 12.50 24.86
C ASP A 250 -7.34 12.63 24.06
N VAL A 251 -8.25 11.66 24.17
CA VAL A 251 -9.60 11.70 23.58
C VAL A 251 -10.47 12.72 24.33
N ASP A 252 -10.41 12.75 25.65
CA ASP A 252 -11.18 13.69 26.48
C ASP A 252 -10.68 15.15 26.29
N ASP A 253 -9.37 15.34 26.06
CA ASP A 253 -8.80 16.65 25.72
C ASP A 253 -9.26 17.15 24.34
N LEU A 254 -9.35 16.25 23.36
CA LEU A 254 -9.90 16.58 22.03
C LEU A 254 -11.39 16.92 22.09
N LEU A 255 -12.18 16.19 22.88
CA LEU A 255 -13.60 16.47 23.09
C LEU A 255 -13.81 17.82 23.80
N SER A 256 -12.97 18.13 24.79
CA SER A 256 -12.96 19.42 25.48
C SER A 256 -12.61 20.58 24.53
N SER A 257 -11.72 20.35 23.56
CA SER A 257 -11.32 21.35 22.56
C SER A 257 -12.39 21.62 21.48
N LEU A 258 -13.26 20.63 21.22
CA LEU A 258 -14.42 20.77 20.30
C LEU A 258 -15.66 21.35 20.97
N GLY A 259 -15.62 21.61 22.28
CA GLY A 259 -16.67 22.34 23.00
C GLY A 259 -17.88 21.50 23.43
N PHE A 260 -17.68 20.21 23.73
CA PHE A 260 -18.63 19.40 24.50
C PHE A 260 -18.21 19.28 25.96
#